data_AF-A0A9Q3J8D1-F1
#
_entry.id   AF-A0A9Q3J8D1-F1
#
_cell.length_a   1.000
_cell.length_b   1.000
_cell.length_c   1.000
_cell.angle_alpha   90.00
_cell.angle_beta   90.00
_cell.angle_gamma   90.00
#
_symmetry.space_group_name_H-M   'P 1'
#
loop_
_entity.id
_entity.type
_entity.pdbx_description
1 polymer ?
#
loop_
_entity_poly.entity_id
_entity_poly.type
_entity_poly.pdbx_seq_one_letter_code
_entity_poly.pdbx_strand_id
1 'polypeptide(L)'
;MGSPSHGSLKAAECPLLYKVYIPFLMLSQQMSLDVHQSANIQRKMGQSEELANELTKNTFHLISAINIATSWTVSIDDATAFAEHWKKFRLSNQLLFPKQKSKPNNHFADHIPEVF
;
A
#
# COMPACT_ATOMS: atom_id res chain seq x y z
N MET A 1 -16.38 -2.55 31.05
CA MET A 1 -16.90 -3.63 30.18
C MET A 1 -17.61 -2.93 29.03
N GLY A 2 -17.13 -2.89 27.79
CA GLY A 2 -16.55 -3.97 27.00
C GLY A 2 -17.49 -4.24 25.83
N SER A 3 -17.65 -3.26 24.93
CA SER A 3 -18.40 -3.44 23.68
C SER A 3 -17.54 -2.91 22.53
N PRO A 4 -17.02 -3.78 21.64
CA PRO A 4 -16.14 -3.39 20.55
C PRO A 4 -16.96 -2.86 19.38
N SER A 5 -17.49 -1.66 19.52
CA SER A 5 -18.10 -0.90 18.43
C SER A 5 -17.13 0.21 18.01
N HIS A 6 -16.49 0.02 16.86
CA HIS A 6 -15.89 1.06 15.99
C HIS A 6 -14.38 1.34 16.03
N GLY A 7 -13.57 0.77 16.93
CA GLY A 7 -12.11 0.98 16.91
C GLY A 7 -11.27 -0.25 16.53
N SER A 8 -11.70 -1.43 16.96
CA SER A 8 -10.80 -2.58 17.11
C SER A 8 -10.53 -3.37 15.84
N LEU A 9 -11.45 -3.35 14.85
CA LEU A 9 -11.23 -4.06 13.58
C LEU A 9 -10.13 -3.41 12.74
N LYS A 10 -10.04 -2.07 12.72
CA LYS A 10 -9.06 -1.34 11.89
C LYS A 10 -7.62 -1.49 12.41
N ALA A 11 -7.45 -1.58 13.73
CA ALA A 11 -6.14 -1.81 14.33
C ALA A 11 -5.59 -3.23 14.05
N ALA A 12 -6.47 -4.21 13.78
CA ALA A 12 -6.07 -5.57 13.44
C ALA A 12 -5.65 -5.72 11.95
N GLU A 13 -6.10 -4.82 11.07
CA GLU A 13 -5.75 -4.82 9.64
C GLU A 13 -4.32 -4.33 9.37
N CYS A 14 -3.79 -3.41 10.19
CA CYS A 14 -2.39 -2.97 10.09
C CYS A 14 -1.38 -4.12 10.32
N PRO A 15 -1.50 -4.91 11.39
CA PRO A 15 -0.70 -6.12 11.58
C PRO A 15 -0.81 -7.10 10.41
N LEU A 16 -1.96 -7.20 9.75
CA LEU A 16 -2.14 -8.05 8.57
C LEU A 16 -1.32 -7.52 7.38
N LEU A 17 -1.32 -6.20 7.16
CA LEU A 17 -0.47 -5.52 6.17
C LEU A 17 1.01 -5.89 6.38
N TYR A 18 1.51 -5.73 7.60
CA TYR A 18 2.91 -5.97 7.91
C TYR A 18 3.30 -7.46 7.97
N LYS A 19 2.46 -8.33 8.53
CA LYS A 19 2.82 -9.73 8.82
C LYS A 19 2.48 -10.69 7.68
N VAL A 20 1.56 -10.33 6.80
CA VAL A 20 1.06 -11.25 5.75
C VAL A 20 1.35 -10.67 4.36
N TYR A 21 0.91 -9.44 4.09
CA TYR A 21 1.02 -8.88 2.74
C TYR A 21 2.46 -8.53 2.36
N ILE A 22 3.25 -7.93 3.25
CA ILE A 22 4.66 -7.61 2.94
C ILE A 22 5.49 -8.89 2.64
N PRO A 23 5.50 -9.93 3.50
CA PRO A 23 6.23 -11.16 3.19
C PRO A 23 5.77 -11.84 1.90
N PHE A 24 4.45 -11.84 1.65
CA PHE A 24 3.90 -12.43 0.43
C PHE A 24 4.36 -11.69 -0.84
N LEU A 25 4.37 -10.35 -0.82
CA LEU A 25 4.86 -9.54 -1.92
C LEU A 25 6.35 -9.79 -2.20
N MET A 26 7.17 -9.85 -1.15
CA MET A 26 8.61 -10.16 -1.27
C MET A 26 8.86 -11.55 -1.89
N LEU A 27 8.11 -12.57 -1.44
CA LEU A 27 8.20 -13.93 -1.99
C LEU A 27 7.78 -13.98 -3.46
N SER A 28 6.77 -13.21 -3.86
CA SER A 28 6.29 -13.17 -5.24
C SER A 28 7.34 -12.58 -6.20
N GLN A 29 8.11 -11.59 -5.76
CA GLN A 29 9.22 -11.02 -6.53
C GLN A 29 10.40 -12.00 -6.62
N GLN A 30 10.72 -12.70 -5.54
CA GLN A 30 11.85 -13.63 -5.50
C GLN A 30 11.63 -14.87 -6.38
N MET A 31 10.41 -15.44 -6.40
CA MET A 31 10.07 -16.55 -7.31
C MET A 31 10.11 -16.15 -8.79
N SER A 32 9.97 -14.86 -9.11
CA SER A 32 10.01 -14.37 -10.50
C SER A 32 11.43 -14.34 -11.07
N LEU A 33 12.48 -14.36 -10.23
CA LEU A 33 13.88 -14.34 -10.64
C LEU A 33 14.43 -15.71 -11.08
N ASP A 34 13.81 -16.82 -10.66
CA ASP A 34 14.31 -18.18 -10.90
C ASP A 34 13.84 -18.82 -12.22
N VAL A 35 12.89 -18.20 -12.94
CA VAL A 35 12.23 -18.82 -14.10
C VAL A 35 12.68 -18.15 -15.41
N HIS A 36 13.91 -18.42 -15.84
CA HIS A 36 14.40 -18.01 -17.17
C HIS A 36 14.60 -19.20 -18.12
N GLN A 37 13.52 -19.73 -18.70
CA GLN A 37 13.59 -20.63 -19.86
C GLN A 37 12.23 -20.75 -20.61
N SER A 38 11.87 -19.75 -21.44
CA SER A 38 11.00 -19.83 -22.65
C SER A 38 10.38 -18.48 -23.04
N ALA A 39 10.40 -18.13 -24.33
CA ALA A 39 9.99 -16.82 -24.86
C ALA A 39 8.47 -16.50 -24.72
N ASN A 40 7.59 -17.51 -24.77
CA ASN A 40 6.15 -17.32 -24.52
C ASN A 40 5.83 -17.20 -23.02
N ILE A 41 6.64 -17.84 -22.18
CA ILE A 41 6.56 -17.69 -20.72
C ILE A 41 7.05 -16.28 -20.34
N GLN A 42 8.09 -15.75 -20.97
CA GLN A 42 8.60 -14.39 -20.75
C GLN A 42 7.57 -13.29 -20.98
N ARG A 43 6.74 -13.33 -22.04
CA ARG A 43 5.75 -12.26 -22.28
C ARG A 43 4.63 -12.24 -21.24
N LYS A 44 4.13 -13.42 -20.83
CA LYS A 44 3.13 -13.54 -19.76
C LYS A 44 3.73 -13.22 -18.39
N MET A 45 4.97 -13.63 -18.12
CA MET A 45 5.68 -13.26 -16.90
C MET A 45 5.98 -11.77 -16.86
N GLY A 46 6.41 -11.13 -17.96
CA GLY A 46 6.69 -9.69 -17.97
C GLY A 46 5.47 -8.85 -17.57
N GLN A 47 4.28 -9.21 -18.04
CA GLN A 47 3.03 -8.57 -17.61
C GLN A 47 2.69 -8.86 -16.14
N SER A 48 2.95 -10.09 -15.67
CA SER A 48 2.73 -10.49 -14.27
C SER A 48 3.72 -9.82 -13.31
N GLU A 49 4.97 -9.64 -13.74
CA GLU A 49 6.07 -9.02 -13.00
C GLU A 49 5.86 -7.52 -12.92
N GLU A 50 5.46 -6.87 -14.01
CA GLU A 50 5.08 -5.46 -14.02
C GLU A 50 3.90 -5.20 -13.07
N LEU A 51 2.86 -6.04 -13.11
CA LEU A 51 1.74 -5.95 -12.17
C LEU A 51 2.19 -6.17 -10.72
N ALA A 52 3.05 -7.16 -10.45
CA ALA A 52 3.57 -7.42 -9.11
C ALA A 52 4.44 -6.26 -8.59
N ASN A 53 5.23 -5.65 -9.47
CA ASN A 53 6.03 -4.48 -9.16
C ASN A 53 5.15 -3.27 -8.84
N GLU A 54 4.09 -3.03 -9.62
CA GLU A 54 3.14 -1.94 -9.34
C GLU A 54 2.34 -2.16 -8.05
N LEU A 55 1.91 -3.41 -7.77
CA LEU A 55 1.30 -3.78 -6.48
C LEU A 55 2.25 -3.53 -5.31
N THR A 56 3.53 -3.89 -5.48
CA THR A 56 4.57 -3.70 -4.47
C THR A 56 4.80 -2.21 -4.20
N LYS A 57 5.01 -1.40 -5.25
CA LYS A 57 5.17 0.06 -5.13
C LYS A 57 3.96 0.71 -4.47
N ASN A 58 2.75 0.33 -4.90
CA ASN A 58 1.50 0.82 -4.32
C ASN A 58 1.43 0.52 -2.81
N THR A 59 1.77 -0.72 -2.43
CA THR A 59 1.79 -1.16 -1.04
C THR A 59 2.82 -0.38 -0.20
N PHE A 60 4.03 -0.15 -0.73
CA PHE A 60 5.04 0.64 -0.04
C PHE A 60 4.64 2.10 0.15
N HIS A 61 3.98 2.72 -0.82
CA HIS A 61 3.43 4.07 -0.66
C HIS A 61 2.37 4.13 0.44
N LEU A 62 1.47 3.13 0.52
CA LEU A 62 0.48 3.05 1.59
C LEU A 62 1.16 2.91 2.96
N ILE A 63 2.10 1.98 3.10
CA ILE A 63 2.85 1.74 4.34
C ILE A 63 3.59 3.01 4.79
N SER A 64 4.27 3.68 3.86
CA SER A 64 5.03 4.90 4.16
C SER A 64 4.10 6.00 4.68
N ALA A 65 2.95 6.21 4.03
CA ALA A 65 1.96 7.18 4.50
C ALA A 65 1.40 6.82 5.89
N ILE A 66 1.10 5.53 6.14
CA ILE A 66 0.63 5.07 7.46
C ILE A 66 1.70 5.30 8.53
N ASN A 67 2.96 4.97 8.25
CA ASN A 67 4.07 5.15 9.20
C ASN A 67 4.25 6.62 9.59
N ILE A 68 4.16 7.53 8.62
CA ILE A 68 4.22 8.97 8.90
C ILE A 68 3.02 9.40 9.75
N ALA A 69 1.80 9.04 9.35
CA ALA A 69 0.58 9.43 10.06
C ALA A 69 0.46 8.85 11.48
N THR A 70 1.19 7.77 11.77
CA THR A 70 1.21 7.11 13.09
C THR A 70 2.48 7.39 13.88
N SER A 71 3.40 8.21 13.35
CA SER A 71 4.61 8.62 14.04
C SER A 71 4.28 9.47 15.27
N TRP A 72 5.05 9.29 16.34
CA TRP A 72 4.91 10.06 17.59
C TRP A 72 5.31 11.53 17.42
N THR A 73 6.21 11.80 16.48
CA THR A 73 6.68 13.14 16.14
C THR A 73 6.59 13.32 14.63
N VAL A 74 6.05 14.45 14.19
CA VAL A 74 5.87 14.77 12.78
C VAL A 74 6.35 16.19 12.52
N SER A 75 7.07 16.38 11.41
CA SER A 75 7.55 17.67 10.92
C SER A 75 6.80 18.10 9.65
N ILE A 76 7.03 19.35 9.20
CA ILE A 76 6.46 19.86 7.93
C ILE A 76 6.97 19.02 6.72
N ASP A 77 8.21 18.55 6.78
CA ASP A 77 8.76 17.69 5.73
C ASP A 77 8.04 16.34 5.70
N ASP A 78 7.68 15.80 6.87
CA ASP A 78 6.87 14.57 6.98
C ASP A 78 5.45 14.79 6.43
N ALA A 79 4.83 15.96 6.67
CA ALA A 79 3.55 16.30 6.08
C ALA A 79 3.58 16.28 4.54
N THR A 80 4.65 16.84 3.98
CA THR A 80 4.92 16.84 2.54
C THR A 80 5.13 15.42 2.03
N ALA A 81 5.97 14.63 2.71
CA ALA A 81 6.24 13.23 2.36
C ALA A 81 4.97 12.35 2.44
N PHE A 82 4.12 12.57 3.44
CA PHE A 82 2.82 11.92 3.55
C PHE A 82 1.98 12.23 2.31
N ALA A 83 1.81 13.51 1.98
CA ALA A 83 0.98 13.94 0.85
C ALA A 83 1.45 13.30 -0.46
N GLU A 84 2.77 13.25 -0.68
CA GLU A 84 3.35 12.60 -1.85
C GLU A 84 3.06 11.09 -1.90
N HIS A 85 3.35 10.37 -0.83
CA HIS A 85 3.12 8.93 -0.76
C HIS A 85 1.64 8.59 -0.90
N TRP A 86 0.79 9.33 -0.21
CA TRP A 86 -0.65 9.15 -0.26
C TRP A 86 -1.21 9.39 -1.67
N LYS A 87 -0.76 10.45 -2.35
CA LYS A 87 -1.13 10.73 -3.74
C LYS A 87 -0.69 9.60 -4.68
N LYS A 88 0.57 9.16 -4.58
CA LYS A 88 1.12 8.07 -5.42
C LYS A 88 0.37 6.75 -5.18
N PHE A 89 0.02 6.44 -3.93
CA PHE A 89 -0.84 5.31 -3.58
C PHE A 89 -2.22 5.43 -4.23
N ARG A 90 -2.91 6.58 -4.08
CA ARG A 90 -4.27 6.77 -4.61
C ARG A 90 -4.34 6.61 -6.13
N LEU A 91 -3.38 7.21 -6.84
CA LEU A 91 -3.32 7.14 -8.30
C LEU A 91 -3.06 5.71 -8.78
N SER A 92 -2.04 5.04 -8.27
CA SER A 92 -1.73 3.66 -8.67
C SER A 92 -2.80 2.66 -8.22
N ASN A 93 -3.43 2.87 -7.05
CA ASN A 93 -4.52 2.01 -6.59
C ASN A 93 -5.76 2.10 -7.51
N GLN A 94 -6.05 3.27 -8.07
CA GLN A 94 -7.14 3.42 -9.04
C GLN A 94 -6.83 2.71 -10.36
N LEU A 95 -5.56 2.70 -10.79
CA LEU A 95 -5.12 1.97 -11.98
C LEU A 95 -5.17 0.45 -11.77
N LEU A 96 -4.70 -0.03 -10.61
CA LEU A 96 -4.68 -1.44 -10.23
C LEU A 96 -6.08 -2.00 -9.98
N PHE A 97 -6.97 -1.18 -9.39
CA PHE A 97 -8.32 -1.58 -9.00
C PHE A 97 -9.39 -0.58 -9.49
N PRO A 98 -9.62 -0.47 -10.80
CA PRO A 98 -10.47 0.60 -11.38
C PRO A 98 -11.94 0.54 -10.98
N LYS A 99 -12.42 -0.64 -10.55
CA LYS A 99 -13.79 -0.84 -10.07
C LYS A 99 -13.96 -0.50 -8.58
N GLN A 100 -12.86 -0.26 -7.86
CA GLN A 100 -12.91 0.04 -6.43
C GLN A 100 -13.27 1.51 -6.23
N LYS A 101 -14.40 1.75 -5.56
CA LYS A 101 -14.80 3.11 -5.17
C LYS A 101 -13.95 3.59 -3.99
N SER A 102 -13.66 4.89 -3.97
CA SER A 102 -12.99 5.51 -2.83
C SER A 102 -13.87 5.40 -1.59
N LYS A 103 -13.29 4.98 -0.47
CA LYS A 103 -13.98 4.90 0.82
C LYS A 103 -13.85 6.23 1.57
N PRO A 104 -14.78 6.57 2.49
CA PRO A 104 -14.71 7.80 3.28
C PRO A 104 -13.35 8.01 3.97
N ASN A 105 -12.75 6.95 4.52
CA ASN A 105 -11.42 7.04 5.14
C ASN A 105 -10.34 7.56 4.18
N ASN A 106 -10.45 7.26 2.88
CA ASN A 106 -9.47 7.74 1.91
C ASN A 106 -9.58 9.25 1.70
N HIS A 107 -10.81 9.78 1.77
CA HIS A 107 -11.05 11.21 1.70
C HIS A 107 -10.55 11.93 2.95
N PHE A 108 -10.82 11.39 4.14
CA PHE A 108 -10.28 11.95 5.39
C PHE A 108 -8.75 11.96 5.42
N ALA A 109 -8.11 10.95 4.85
CA ALA A 109 -6.66 10.90 4.77
C ALA A 109 -6.06 11.99 3.86
N ASP A 110 -6.82 12.56 2.92
CA ASP A 110 -6.36 13.69 2.10
C ASP A 110 -6.11 14.96 2.94
N HIS A 111 -6.71 15.05 4.14
CA HIS A 111 -6.57 16.18 5.07
C HIS A 111 -5.53 15.96 6.18
N ILE A 112 -4.89 14.79 6.25
CA ILE A 112 -3.86 14.51 7.26
C ILE A 112 -2.68 15.49 7.19
N PRO A 113 -2.19 15.91 6.01
CA PRO A 113 -1.15 16.94 5.94
C PRO A 113 -1.51 18.29 6.57
N GLU A 114 -2.80 18.62 6.65
CA GLU A 114 -3.29 19.93 7.13
C GLU A 114 -3.30 20.02 8.66
N VAL A 115 -3.12 18.89 9.36
CA VAL A 115 -3.13 18.81 10.83
C VAL A 115 -1.72 18.70 11.44
N PHE A 116 -0.67 18.69 10.62
CA PHE A 116 0.72 18.74 11.04
C PHE A 116 1.24 20.18 11.08
#